data_AF-A0A9P1CEL5-F1
#
_entry.id   AF-A0A9P1CEL5-F1
#
_cell.length_a   1.000
_cell.length_b   1.000
_cell.length_c   1.000
_cell.angle_alpha   90.00
_cell.angle_beta   90.00
_cell.angle_gamma   90.00
#
_symmetry.space_group_name_H-M   'P 1'
#
loop_
_entity.id
_entity.type
_entity.pdbx_description
1 polymer ?
#
loop_
_entity_poly.entity_id
_entity_poly.type
_entity_poly.pdbx_seq_one_letter_code
_entity_poly.pdbx_strand_id
1 'polypeptide(L)'
;MFAARGHLALAGFVGYAIGRFGSQETGLAAIDLHSLKTELKVTRLALEETASHTCQAELHSEIRYSSSLRVVLQGCLVLQFALFIWSCCCLRIRRAARATPPVQQEASTPRVLTLDIPDIQVLVHFPDDAVFTWHHRILLRKLTAGVWLCLTPDQEVVRHDLNTQRHVVLDRTSGFPAGLADDVYAFDPISRVALEARKRNAAMQAAVLGEDDPGEAMSYVWIIAEPSRKDYGDTIASELMDDPNTGMAFESKGVQDSDQDVRLLGVHTDKAGHRKLDLAEAVALMTVEKADDFPLPDDVRAAQEFLQAVSEGPGSLHRYHVDWSRLSGINENSSVCHSHRIICEVLRLMISYDQLNVSSLAAAEQLVRWLVQLEVATERNSRAPGFSGLGLILGGPVSAEGRAVTAKFNAQ
;
A
#
# COMPACT_ATOMS: atom_id res chain seq x y z
N MET A 1 -41.67 13.22 21.78
CA MET A 1 -41.28 12.06 22.64
C MET A 1 -41.45 10.70 21.96
N PHE A 2 -42.39 10.47 21.04
CA PHE A 2 -42.59 9.15 20.42
C PHE A 2 -41.53 8.76 19.36
N ALA A 3 -41.01 9.72 18.57
CA ALA A 3 -39.94 9.44 17.59
C ALA A 3 -38.63 8.94 18.23
N ALA A 4 -38.33 9.36 19.46
CA ALA A 4 -37.14 8.92 20.19
C ALA A 4 -37.24 7.44 20.62
N ARG A 5 -38.44 6.92 20.89
CA ARG A 5 -38.65 5.51 21.27
C ARG A 5 -38.50 4.54 20.09
N GLY A 6 -38.90 4.94 18.89
CA GLY A 6 -38.74 4.12 17.67
C GLY A 6 -37.28 3.94 17.24
N HIS A 7 -36.47 5.01 17.33
CA HIS A 7 -35.04 4.94 17.00
C HIS A 7 -34.25 4.10 18.02
N LEU A 8 -34.63 4.12 19.30
CA LEU A 8 -34.01 3.29 20.35
C LEU A 8 -34.31 1.79 20.16
N ALA A 9 -35.52 1.41 19.72
CA ALA A 9 -35.87 0.02 19.47
C ALA A 9 -35.11 -0.56 18.25
N LEU A 10 -34.94 0.23 17.18
CA LEU A 10 -34.19 -0.19 16.00
C LEU A 10 -32.69 -0.30 16.27
N ALA A 11 -32.12 0.66 17.01
CA ALA A 11 -30.71 0.62 17.43
C ALA A 11 -30.44 -0.56 18.39
N GLY A 12 -31.38 -0.86 19.29
CA GLY A 12 -31.29 -2.03 20.18
C GLY A 12 -31.32 -3.36 19.43
N PHE A 13 -32.15 -3.49 18.39
CA PHE A 13 -32.20 -4.70 17.56
C PHE A 13 -30.94 -4.91 16.73
N VAL A 14 -30.41 -3.84 16.13
CA VAL A 14 -29.15 -3.89 15.37
C VAL A 14 -27.96 -4.20 16.30
N GLY A 15 -27.93 -3.62 17.50
CA GLY A 15 -26.94 -3.94 18.52
C GLY A 15 -27.02 -5.38 19.01
N TYR A 16 -28.23 -5.92 19.20
CA TYR A 16 -28.45 -7.32 19.60
C TYR A 16 -28.01 -8.31 18.52
N ALA A 17 -28.32 -8.04 17.25
CA ALA A 17 -27.87 -8.87 16.13
C ALA A 17 -26.34 -8.87 16.03
N ILE A 18 -25.70 -7.69 16.04
CA ILE A 18 -24.24 -7.58 15.93
C ILE A 18 -23.54 -8.22 17.14
N GLY A 19 -24.05 -8.04 18.35
CA GLY A 19 -23.50 -8.63 19.57
C GLY A 19 -23.58 -10.16 19.60
N ARG A 20 -24.62 -10.76 18.99
CA ARG A 20 -24.79 -12.23 18.96
C ARG A 20 -23.97 -12.91 17.86
N PHE A 21 -23.62 -12.19 16.78
CA PHE A 21 -22.77 -12.70 15.70
C PHE A 21 -21.28 -12.39 15.89
N GLY A 22 -20.94 -11.42 16.75
CA GLY A 22 -19.55 -11.02 17.00
C GLY A 22 -18.78 -11.89 18.01
N SER A 23 -19.40 -12.88 18.67
CA SER A 23 -18.77 -13.63 19.77
C SER A 23 -18.56 -15.13 19.52
N GLN A 24 -18.55 -15.60 18.27
CA GLN A 24 -18.13 -16.98 17.96
C GLN A 24 -16.90 -16.97 17.06
N GLU A 25 -15.73 -16.99 17.70
CA GLU A 25 -14.50 -17.44 17.07
C GLU A 25 -14.59 -18.94 16.76
N THR A 26 -14.22 -19.30 15.53
CA THR A 26 -13.90 -20.66 15.06
C THR A 26 -15.02 -21.71 15.10
N GLY A 27 -15.72 -21.83 13.97
CA GLY A 27 -16.53 -23.01 13.65
C GLY A 27 -17.69 -22.66 12.72
N LEU A 28 -17.51 -22.90 11.41
CA LEU A 28 -18.60 -22.84 10.42
C LEU A 28 -19.60 -23.98 10.66
N ALA A 29 -20.41 -23.86 11.71
CA ALA A 29 -21.61 -24.66 11.87
C ALA A 29 -22.70 -24.10 10.94
N ALA A 30 -23.36 -24.98 10.20
CA ALA A 30 -24.42 -24.64 9.27
C ALA A 30 -25.51 -23.81 9.98
N ILE A 31 -25.65 -22.55 9.57
CA ILE A 31 -26.74 -21.68 10.01
C ILE A 31 -28.06 -22.34 9.57
N ASP A 32 -28.87 -22.77 10.54
CA ASP A 32 -30.17 -23.35 10.28
C ASP A 32 -31.12 -22.28 9.73
N LEU A 33 -31.29 -22.30 8.42
CA LEU A 33 -32.15 -21.41 7.66
C LEU A 33 -33.62 -21.48 8.10
N HIS A 34 -34.03 -22.57 8.77
CA HIS A 34 -35.38 -22.72 9.30
C HIS A 34 -35.59 -21.84 10.55
N SER A 35 -34.61 -21.78 11.44
CA SER A 35 -34.66 -20.91 12.62
C SER A 35 -34.76 -19.43 12.24
N LEU A 36 -33.96 -19.01 11.24
CA LEU A 36 -33.94 -17.63 10.75
C LEU A 36 -35.26 -17.22 10.07
N LYS A 37 -35.90 -18.13 9.34
CA LYS A 37 -37.24 -17.91 8.76
C LYS A 37 -38.33 -17.80 9.83
N THR A 38 -38.19 -18.55 10.92
CA THR A 38 -39.17 -18.56 12.01
C THR A 38 -39.11 -17.25 12.78
N GLU A 39 -37.91 -16.77 13.11
CA GLU A 39 -37.74 -15.46 13.76
C GLU A 39 -38.27 -14.32 12.89
N LEU A 40 -37.96 -14.29 11.58
CA LEU A 40 -38.46 -13.26 10.66
C LEU A 40 -40.00 -13.23 10.56
N LYS A 41 -40.64 -14.41 10.69
CA LYS A 41 -42.10 -14.52 10.68
C LYS A 41 -42.71 -13.97 11.98
N VAL A 42 -42.04 -14.19 13.12
CA VAL A 42 -42.45 -13.63 14.41
C VAL A 42 -42.29 -12.11 14.42
N THR A 43 -41.17 -11.57 13.92
CA THR A 43 -40.97 -10.11 13.84
C THR A 43 -41.99 -9.44 12.92
N ARG A 44 -42.34 -10.10 11.81
CA ARG A 44 -43.38 -9.62 10.88
C ARG A 44 -44.76 -9.56 11.55
N LEU A 45 -45.14 -10.61 12.27
CA LEU A 45 -46.42 -10.66 12.98
C LEU A 45 -46.49 -9.60 14.09
N ALA A 46 -45.40 -9.39 14.84
CA ALA A 46 -45.31 -8.33 15.85
C ALA A 46 -45.42 -6.92 15.23
N LEU A 47 -44.83 -6.69 14.06
CA LEU A 47 -44.96 -5.43 13.32
C LEU A 47 -46.38 -5.21 12.78
N GLU A 48 -47.05 -6.26 12.30
CA GLU A 48 -48.44 -6.21 11.82
C GLU A 48 -49.42 -5.95 12.97
N GLU A 49 -49.20 -6.54 14.15
CA GLU A 49 -50.01 -6.32 15.37
C GLU A 49 -49.81 -4.89 15.92
N THR A 50 -48.59 -4.38 15.92
CA THR A 50 -48.29 -3.00 16.34
C THR A 50 -48.89 -1.97 15.37
N ALA A 51 -48.88 -2.26 14.06
CA ALA A 51 -49.52 -1.41 13.05
C ALA A 51 -51.05 -1.41 13.17
N SER A 52 -51.67 -2.52 13.57
CA SER A 52 -53.12 -2.62 13.77
C SER A 52 -53.60 -1.83 14.99
N HIS A 53 -52.87 -1.85 16.10
CA HIS A 53 -53.25 -1.11 17.31
C HIS A 53 -53.03 0.41 17.23
N THR A 54 -52.16 0.87 16.32
CA THR A 54 -51.86 2.31 16.16
C THR A 54 -52.78 2.99 15.13
N CYS A 55 -53.65 2.24 14.42
CA CYS A 55 -54.48 2.75 13.32
C CYS A 55 -55.95 3.05 13.70
N GLN A 56 -56.35 2.87 14.96
CA GLN A 56 -57.72 3.15 15.42
C GLN A 56 -57.86 4.36 16.37
N ALA A 57 -56.77 5.03 16.72
CA ALA A 57 -56.79 6.30 17.44
C ALA A 57 -56.01 7.34 16.62
N GLU A 58 -56.67 8.47 16.32
CA GLU A 58 -56.11 9.65 15.61
C GLU A 58 -56.15 9.63 14.07
N LEU A 59 -57.24 9.17 13.46
CA LEU A 59 -57.51 9.41 12.04
C LEU A 59 -58.12 10.81 11.77
N HIS A 60 -57.58 11.90 12.35
CA HIS A 60 -58.00 13.26 11.95
C HIS A 60 -56.95 14.38 12.04
N SER A 61 -55.67 14.11 12.28
CA SER A 61 -54.64 15.17 12.18
C SER A 61 -53.35 14.70 11.49
N GLU A 62 -52.90 15.53 10.55
CA GLU A 62 -51.57 15.54 9.90
C GLU A 62 -51.36 14.77 8.58
N ILE A 63 -51.88 15.39 7.51
CA ILE A 63 -51.21 15.40 6.19
C ILE A 63 -49.93 16.25 6.31
N ARG A 64 -48.88 15.74 6.97
CA ARG A 64 -47.52 16.29 6.89
C ARG A 64 -46.39 15.25 7.12
N TYR A 65 -46.73 13.99 7.44
CA TYR A 65 -45.77 12.89 7.66
C TYR A 65 -45.48 12.01 6.42
N SER A 66 -45.92 12.42 5.23
CA SER A 66 -45.88 11.58 4.00
C SER A 66 -44.50 11.48 3.34
N SER A 67 -43.60 12.46 3.51
CA SER A 67 -42.30 12.48 2.83
C SER A 67 -41.24 11.59 3.52
N SER A 68 -41.18 11.58 4.85
CA SER A 68 -40.19 10.77 5.58
C SER A 68 -40.49 9.27 5.51
N LEU A 69 -41.78 8.87 5.49
CA LEU A 69 -42.17 7.47 5.37
C LEU A 69 -41.81 6.88 4.00
N ARG A 70 -41.92 7.69 2.93
CA ARG A 70 -41.52 7.29 1.56
C ARG A 70 -40.03 7.01 1.46
N VAL A 71 -39.18 7.82 2.10
CA VAL A 71 -37.71 7.62 2.08
C VAL A 71 -37.32 6.33 2.80
N VAL A 72 -37.96 6.02 3.93
CA VAL A 72 -37.69 4.78 4.69
C VAL A 72 -38.16 3.54 3.91
N LEU A 73 -39.37 3.58 3.33
CA LEU A 73 -39.89 2.48 2.51
C LEU A 73 -39.06 2.24 1.25
N GLN A 74 -38.56 3.30 0.62
CA GLN A 74 -37.71 3.20 -0.56
C GLN A 74 -36.32 2.65 -0.20
N GLY A 75 -35.77 3.01 0.95
CA GLY A 75 -34.55 2.39 1.49
C GLY A 75 -34.71 0.89 1.78
N CYS A 76 -35.83 0.48 2.37
CA CYS A 76 -36.10 -0.94 2.64
C CYS A 76 -36.25 -1.78 1.37
N LEU A 77 -36.88 -1.24 0.31
CA LEU A 77 -37.02 -1.94 -0.98
C LEU A 77 -35.68 -2.12 -1.69
N VAL A 78 -34.79 -1.12 -1.65
CA VAL A 78 -33.44 -1.22 -2.24
C VAL A 78 -32.63 -2.31 -1.53
N LEU A 79 -32.71 -2.39 -0.20
CA LEU A 79 -31.99 -3.39 0.58
C LEU A 79 -32.50 -4.82 0.28
N GLN A 80 -33.82 -5.00 0.16
CA GLN A 80 -34.42 -6.29 -0.21
C GLN A 80 -34.00 -6.73 -1.62
N PHE A 81 -33.92 -5.80 -2.58
CA PHE A 81 -33.50 -6.10 -3.94
C PHE A 81 -32.02 -6.50 -4.02
N ALA A 82 -31.15 -5.83 -3.25
CA ALA A 82 -29.73 -6.16 -3.17
C ALA A 82 -29.49 -7.57 -2.58
N LEU A 83 -30.20 -7.93 -1.52
CA LEU A 83 -30.13 -9.26 -0.91
C LEU A 83 -30.63 -10.36 -1.85
N PHE A 84 -31.66 -10.08 -2.65
CA PHE A 84 -32.16 -11.01 -3.65
C PHE A 84 -31.13 -11.26 -4.77
N ILE A 85 -30.50 -10.20 -5.29
CA ILE A 85 -29.44 -10.31 -6.31
C ILE A 85 -28.24 -11.10 -5.77
N TRP A 86 -27.81 -10.83 -4.54
CA TRP A 86 -26.74 -11.58 -3.88
C TRP A 86 -27.09 -13.07 -3.80
N SER A 87 -28.29 -13.41 -3.33
CA SER A 87 -28.74 -14.80 -3.20
C SER A 87 -28.77 -15.53 -4.55
N CYS A 88 -29.21 -14.86 -5.63
CA CYS A 88 -29.19 -15.42 -6.97
C CYS A 88 -27.76 -15.64 -7.52
N CYS A 89 -26.83 -14.72 -7.26
CA CYS A 89 -25.42 -14.87 -7.62
C CYS A 89 -24.76 -16.05 -6.91
N CYS A 90 -24.95 -16.18 -5.59
CA CYS A 90 -24.41 -17.31 -4.82
C CYS A 90 -24.95 -18.67 -5.30
N LEU A 91 -26.22 -18.73 -5.72
CA LEU A 91 -26.83 -19.97 -6.22
C LEU A 91 -26.27 -20.37 -7.60
N ARG A 92 -25.93 -19.39 -8.45
CA ARG A 92 -25.28 -19.64 -9.75
C ARG A 92 -23.85 -20.14 -9.59
N ILE A 93 -23.07 -19.54 -8.70
CA ILE A 93 -21.69 -19.97 -8.41
C ILE A 93 -21.67 -21.41 -7.86
N ARG A 94 -22.59 -21.75 -6.96
CA ARG A 94 -22.70 -23.11 -6.41
C ARG A 94 -23.14 -24.17 -7.44
N ARG A 95 -23.91 -23.79 -8.47
CA ARG A 95 -24.29 -24.71 -9.56
C ARG A 95 -23.15 -24.93 -10.56
N ALA A 96 -22.34 -23.91 -10.83
CA ALA A 96 -21.16 -24.05 -11.69
C ALA A 96 -20.10 -24.99 -11.08
N ALA A 97 -19.94 -24.98 -9.75
CA ALA A 97 -18.97 -25.81 -9.04
C ALA A 97 -19.32 -27.32 -8.98
N ARG A 98 -20.52 -27.75 -9.38
CA ARG A 98 -20.97 -29.16 -9.29
C ARG A 98 -20.88 -29.97 -10.59
N ALA A 99 -20.39 -29.38 -11.68
CA ALA A 99 -20.44 -30.00 -13.01
C ALA A 99 -19.14 -30.69 -13.48
N THR A 100 -18.10 -30.76 -12.65
CA THR A 100 -16.83 -31.42 -13.00
C THR A 100 -16.76 -32.82 -12.37
N PRO A 101 -16.75 -33.90 -13.17
CA PRO A 101 -16.52 -35.25 -12.64
C PRO A 101 -15.09 -35.37 -12.08
N PRO A 102 -14.88 -36.10 -10.97
CA PRO A 102 -13.56 -36.28 -10.38
C PRO A 102 -12.72 -37.17 -11.30
N VAL A 103 -11.77 -36.56 -12.00
CA VAL A 103 -10.65 -37.30 -12.60
C VAL A 103 -9.83 -37.86 -11.45
N GLN A 104 -9.76 -39.17 -11.33
CA GLN A 104 -8.81 -39.86 -10.46
C GLN A 104 -7.40 -39.66 -11.05
N GLN A 105 -6.83 -38.47 -10.84
CA GLN A 105 -5.39 -38.28 -10.90
C GLN A 105 -4.84 -38.88 -9.61
N GLU A 106 -4.05 -39.95 -9.73
CA GLU A 106 -3.05 -40.28 -8.71
C GLU A 106 -2.30 -38.98 -8.42
N ALA A 107 -2.46 -38.46 -7.21
CA ALA A 107 -1.79 -37.25 -6.76
C ALA A 107 -0.29 -37.56 -6.67
N SER A 108 0.39 -37.53 -7.81
CA SER A 108 1.84 -37.46 -7.85
C SER A 108 2.21 -36.21 -7.07
N THR A 109 2.85 -36.42 -5.93
CA THR A 109 3.40 -35.35 -5.11
C THR A 109 4.13 -34.41 -6.06
N PRO A 110 3.79 -33.11 -6.09
CA PRO A 110 4.35 -32.19 -7.06
C PRO A 110 5.87 -32.29 -6.98
N ARG A 111 6.48 -32.84 -8.02
CA ARG A 111 7.93 -33.03 -8.06
C ARG A 111 8.55 -31.65 -7.98
N VAL A 112 9.37 -31.42 -6.96
CA VAL A 112 10.13 -30.18 -6.85
C VAL A 112 11.13 -30.16 -8.00
N LEU A 113 10.93 -29.22 -8.93
CA LEU A 113 11.80 -29.00 -10.07
C LEU A 113 12.76 -27.85 -9.75
N THR A 114 13.91 -27.84 -10.43
CA THR A 114 14.82 -26.70 -10.45
C THR A 114 14.17 -25.51 -11.17
N LEU A 115 14.71 -24.30 -10.97
CA LEU A 115 14.13 -23.09 -11.52
C LEU A 115 14.31 -23.03 -13.05
N ASP A 116 13.34 -22.45 -13.74
CA ASP A 116 13.41 -22.18 -15.18
C ASP A 116 14.06 -20.80 -15.44
N ILE A 117 15.34 -20.68 -15.09
CA ILE A 117 16.10 -19.43 -15.24
C ILE A 117 17.38 -19.65 -16.06
N PRO A 118 17.88 -18.61 -16.76
CA PRO A 118 19.04 -18.79 -17.61
C PRO A 118 20.35 -19.08 -16.87
N ASP A 119 20.43 -18.66 -15.61
CA ASP A 119 21.61 -18.73 -14.78
C ASP A 119 21.97 -20.17 -14.37
N ILE A 120 23.26 -20.40 -14.09
CA ILE A 120 23.75 -21.71 -13.69
C ILE A 120 23.27 -22.01 -12.28
N GLN A 121 22.66 -23.19 -12.11
CA GLN A 121 22.16 -23.69 -10.85
C GLN A 121 23.04 -24.83 -10.36
N VAL A 122 23.34 -24.87 -9.07
CA VAL A 122 24.13 -25.94 -8.45
C VAL A 122 23.53 -26.34 -7.10
N LEU A 123 23.70 -27.60 -6.71
CA LEU A 123 23.57 -28.02 -5.31
C LEU A 123 24.93 -27.96 -4.66
N VAL A 124 25.03 -27.37 -3.48
CA VAL A 124 26.25 -27.33 -2.66
C VAL A 124 26.02 -28.11 -1.38
N HIS A 125 26.97 -28.97 -1.01
CA HIS A 125 26.87 -29.87 0.14
C HIS A 125 27.39 -29.22 1.44
N PHE A 126 26.55 -29.18 2.46
CA PHE A 126 26.82 -28.71 3.82
C PHE A 126 26.63 -29.88 4.80
N PRO A 127 27.68 -30.66 5.09
CA PRO A 127 27.55 -31.86 5.92
C PRO A 127 27.14 -31.57 7.37
N ASP A 128 27.32 -30.33 7.82
CA ASP A 128 27.05 -29.91 9.20
C ASP A 128 25.64 -29.31 9.37
N ASP A 129 24.86 -29.15 8.29
CA ASP A 129 23.47 -28.70 8.40
C ASP A 129 22.58 -29.86 8.87
N ALA A 130 21.81 -29.63 9.94
CA ALA A 130 21.02 -30.66 10.59
C ALA A 130 19.70 -30.98 9.87
N VAL A 131 19.25 -30.10 8.96
CA VAL A 131 17.94 -30.22 8.32
C VAL A 131 18.09 -30.65 6.86
N PHE A 132 18.92 -29.94 6.10
CA PHE A 132 19.13 -30.22 4.67
C PHE A 132 20.60 -30.18 4.34
N THR A 133 21.20 -31.30 3.94
CA THR A 133 22.65 -31.31 3.66
C THR A 133 23.01 -30.77 2.28
N TRP A 134 22.02 -30.56 1.40
CA TRP A 134 22.24 -29.96 0.08
C TRP A 134 21.45 -28.69 -0.08
N HIS A 135 22.12 -27.59 -0.46
CA HIS A 135 21.43 -26.33 -0.67
C HIS A 135 21.50 -25.94 -2.14
N HIS A 136 20.36 -25.60 -2.72
CA HIS A 136 20.28 -25.06 -4.06
C HIS A 136 20.90 -23.64 -4.08
N ARG A 137 21.75 -23.37 -5.07
CA ARG A 137 22.43 -22.10 -5.28
C ARG A 137 22.33 -21.69 -6.75
N ILE A 138 22.18 -20.40 -7.00
CA ILE A 138 22.26 -19.80 -8.35
C ILE A 138 23.58 -19.04 -8.43
N LEU A 139 24.43 -19.36 -9.41
CA LEU A 139 25.71 -18.68 -9.59
C LEU A 139 25.46 -17.30 -10.25
N LEU A 140 25.73 -16.21 -9.52
CA LEU A 140 25.45 -14.85 -9.97
C LEU A 140 26.68 -14.20 -10.62
N ARG A 141 27.83 -14.22 -9.91
CA ARG A 141 29.06 -13.57 -10.37
C ARG A 141 30.27 -14.42 -10.01
N LYS A 142 31.16 -14.63 -10.98
CA LYS A 142 32.44 -15.31 -10.75
C LYS A 142 33.44 -14.30 -10.21
N LEU A 143 34.11 -14.62 -9.10
CA LEU A 143 35.20 -13.79 -8.58
C LEU A 143 36.54 -14.30 -9.14
N THR A 144 36.88 -15.56 -8.84
CA THR A 144 38.14 -16.18 -9.29
C THR A 144 37.87 -17.58 -9.88
N ALA A 145 38.93 -18.36 -10.12
CA ALA A 145 38.79 -19.74 -10.58
C ALA A 145 38.12 -20.60 -9.50
N GLY A 146 36.81 -20.82 -9.63
CA GLY A 146 36.01 -21.68 -8.74
C GLY A 146 35.35 -20.96 -7.57
N VAL A 147 35.68 -19.69 -7.31
CA VAL A 147 34.98 -18.87 -6.31
C VAL A 147 33.90 -18.02 -6.96
N TRP A 148 32.68 -18.12 -6.45
CA TRP A 148 31.49 -17.44 -6.96
C TRP A 148 30.72 -16.73 -5.84
N LEU A 149 30.08 -15.62 -6.20
CA LEU A 149 28.93 -15.10 -5.46
C LEU A 149 27.68 -15.82 -5.95
N CYS A 150 26.98 -16.46 -5.02
CA CYS A 150 25.80 -17.26 -5.29
C CYS A 150 24.59 -16.72 -4.54
N LEU A 151 23.41 -16.90 -5.10
CA LEU A 151 22.15 -16.65 -4.41
C LEU A 151 21.74 -17.88 -3.58
N THR A 152 21.32 -17.67 -2.33
CA THR A 152 20.67 -18.70 -1.47
C THR A 152 19.15 -18.73 -1.69
N PRO A 153 18.44 -19.81 -1.27
CA PRO A 153 16.98 -19.87 -1.29
C PRO A 153 16.30 -18.72 -0.52
N ASP A 154 16.95 -18.22 0.54
CA ASP A 154 16.52 -17.04 1.32
C ASP A 154 16.80 -15.71 0.60
N GLN A 155 17.27 -15.77 -0.65
CA GLN A 155 17.64 -14.63 -1.50
C GLN A 155 18.81 -13.80 -0.97
N GLU A 156 19.72 -14.42 -0.22
CA GLU A 156 20.97 -13.79 0.22
C GLU A 156 22.11 -14.06 -0.77
N VAL A 157 22.98 -13.07 -0.97
CA VAL A 157 24.18 -13.24 -1.81
C VAL A 157 25.33 -13.66 -0.91
N VAL A 158 25.89 -14.85 -1.17
CA VAL A 158 26.94 -15.47 -0.36
C VAL A 158 28.10 -15.93 -1.23
N ARG A 159 29.32 -15.88 -0.69
CA ARG A 159 30.53 -16.35 -1.37
C ARG A 159 30.69 -17.87 -1.17
N HIS A 160 30.83 -18.61 -2.27
CA HIS A 160 31.15 -20.04 -2.27
C HIS A 160 32.43 -20.32 -3.06
N ASP A 161 33.29 -21.17 -2.50
CA ASP A 161 34.42 -21.77 -3.22
C ASP A 161 34.05 -23.19 -3.66
N LEU A 162 33.73 -23.34 -4.94
CA LEU A 162 33.31 -24.60 -5.54
C LEU A 162 34.49 -25.56 -5.77
N ASN A 163 35.76 -25.12 -5.60
CA ASN A 163 36.89 -26.05 -5.66
C ASN A 163 37.00 -26.89 -4.39
N THR A 164 36.59 -26.33 -3.25
CA THR A 164 36.69 -26.96 -1.93
C THR A 164 35.39 -27.60 -1.50
N GLN A 165 34.25 -27.08 -1.97
CA GLN A 165 32.93 -27.61 -1.65
C GLN A 165 32.44 -28.60 -2.72
N ARG A 166 31.98 -29.78 -2.25
CA ARG A 166 31.31 -30.75 -3.12
C ARG A 166 30.03 -30.14 -3.66
N HIS A 167 29.87 -30.17 -4.98
CA HIS A 167 28.71 -29.60 -5.66
C HIS A 167 28.24 -30.46 -6.83
N VAL A 168 27.00 -30.24 -7.28
CA VAL A 168 26.40 -30.88 -8.46
C VAL A 168 25.75 -29.80 -9.32
N VAL A 169 26.08 -29.75 -10.61
CA VAL A 169 25.45 -28.81 -11.55
C VAL A 169 24.06 -29.33 -11.93
N LEU A 170 23.09 -28.42 -11.98
CA LEU A 170 21.69 -28.72 -12.25
C LEU A 170 21.27 -28.17 -13.62
N ASP A 171 20.45 -28.94 -14.33
CA ASP A 171 19.76 -28.48 -15.53
C ASP A 171 18.52 -27.66 -15.16
N ARG A 172 18.07 -26.78 -16.06
CA ARG A 172 16.84 -25.97 -15.88
C ARG A 172 15.60 -26.85 -15.95
N THR A 173 14.61 -26.56 -15.10
CA THR A 173 13.30 -27.25 -15.10
C THR A 173 13.45 -28.77 -15.00
N SER A 174 14.51 -29.23 -14.34
CA SER A 174 14.82 -30.65 -14.16
C SER A 174 14.46 -31.09 -12.74
N GLY A 175 14.20 -32.37 -12.54
CA GLY A 175 14.06 -32.89 -11.18
C GLY A 175 15.42 -32.95 -10.48
N PHE A 176 15.45 -32.72 -9.18
CA PHE A 176 16.67 -32.95 -8.40
C PHE A 176 17.13 -34.42 -8.51
N PRO A 177 18.45 -34.70 -8.42
CA PRO A 177 18.96 -36.06 -8.44
C PRO A 177 18.24 -36.94 -7.41
N ALA A 178 17.77 -38.12 -7.83
CA ALA A 178 16.83 -38.92 -7.04
C ALA A 178 17.33 -39.28 -5.62
N GLY A 179 18.64 -39.42 -5.42
CA GLY A 179 19.23 -39.69 -4.10
C GLY A 179 19.40 -38.46 -3.21
N LEU A 180 19.14 -37.26 -3.73
CA LEU A 180 19.29 -35.98 -3.02
C LEU A 180 17.96 -35.25 -2.85
N ALA A 181 16.93 -35.57 -3.64
CA ALA A 181 15.71 -34.77 -3.75
C ALA A 181 14.99 -34.50 -2.42
N ASP A 182 15.04 -35.44 -1.47
CA ASP A 182 14.40 -35.32 -0.15
C ASP A 182 15.25 -34.54 0.88
N ASP A 183 16.51 -34.21 0.53
CA ASP A 183 17.51 -33.57 1.40
C ASP A 183 18.04 -32.25 0.80
N VAL A 184 17.21 -31.61 -0.03
CA VAL A 184 17.55 -30.34 -0.70
C VAL A 184 16.78 -29.17 -0.11
N TYR A 185 17.50 -28.18 0.39
CA TYR A 185 16.98 -26.84 0.63
C TYR A 185 16.88 -26.08 -0.70
N ALA A 186 15.68 -26.11 -1.30
CA ALA A 186 15.40 -25.57 -2.64
C ALA A 186 14.84 -24.13 -2.59
N PHE A 187 14.95 -23.45 -3.72
CA PHE A 187 14.33 -22.14 -3.94
C PHE A 187 12.82 -22.23 -4.10
N ASP A 188 12.11 -21.25 -3.56
CA ASP A 188 10.79 -20.84 -4.05
C ASP A 188 10.91 -20.16 -5.43
N PRO A 189 9.83 -20.12 -6.24
CA PRO A 189 9.83 -19.39 -7.50
C PRO A 189 10.28 -17.93 -7.32
N ILE A 190 11.36 -17.55 -8.00
CA ILE A 190 11.90 -16.18 -7.98
C ILE A 190 11.48 -15.41 -9.24
N SER A 191 11.05 -14.16 -9.06
CA SER A 191 10.71 -13.30 -10.21
C SER A 191 11.97 -12.85 -10.94
N ARG A 192 11.86 -12.63 -12.26
CA ARG A 192 12.97 -12.12 -13.07
C ARG A 192 13.50 -10.78 -12.53
N VAL A 193 12.63 -9.89 -12.08
CA VAL A 193 13.00 -8.58 -11.53
C VAL A 193 13.83 -8.75 -10.26
N ALA A 194 13.40 -9.61 -9.34
CA ALA A 194 14.13 -9.89 -8.11
C ALA A 194 15.51 -10.50 -8.41
N LEU A 195 15.58 -11.47 -9.32
CA LEU A 195 16.85 -12.09 -9.72
C LEU A 195 17.84 -11.07 -10.31
N GLU A 196 17.38 -10.18 -11.19
CA GLU A 196 18.23 -9.12 -11.76
C GLU A 196 18.71 -8.12 -10.70
N ALA A 197 17.87 -7.77 -9.71
CA ALA A 197 18.30 -6.95 -8.57
C ALA A 197 19.42 -7.65 -7.76
N ARG A 198 19.31 -8.96 -7.53
CA ARG A 198 20.35 -9.74 -6.83
C ARG A 198 21.64 -9.85 -7.64
N LYS A 199 21.57 -9.91 -8.98
CA LYS A 199 22.76 -9.84 -9.84
C LYS A 199 23.47 -8.50 -9.74
N ARG A 200 22.74 -7.37 -9.72
CA ARG A 200 23.32 -6.04 -9.48
C ARG A 200 24.02 -5.99 -8.12
N ASN A 201 23.37 -6.50 -7.08
CA ASN A 201 23.96 -6.58 -5.74
C ASN A 201 25.24 -7.43 -5.75
N ALA A 202 25.23 -8.61 -6.37
CA ALA A 202 26.42 -9.46 -6.48
C ALA A 202 27.55 -8.79 -7.27
N ALA A 203 27.25 -8.06 -8.35
CA ALA A 203 28.26 -7.29 -9.09
C ALA A 203 28.87 -6.19 -8.22
N MET A 204 28.06 -5.48 -7.45
CA MET A 204 28.54 -4.46 -6.51
C MET A 204 29.39 -5.07 -5.39
N GLN A 205 29.01 -6.23 -4.84
CA GLN A 205 29.83 -6.95 -3.86
C GLN A 205 31.18 -7.37 -4.44
N ALA A 206 31.21 -7.88 -5.68
CA ALA A 206 32.45 -8.23 -6.36
C ALA A 206 33.39 -7.01 -6.52
N ALA A 207 32.82 -5.87 -6.88
CA ALA A 207 33.53 -4.59 -6.97
C ALA A 207 34.10 -4.13 -5.62
N VAL A 208 33.30 -4.22 -4.55
CA VAL A 208 33.75 -3.89 -3.18
C VAL A 208 34.92 -4.78 -2.75
N LEU A 209 34.89 -6.06 -3.13
CA LEU A 209 35.96 -7.03 -2.86
C LEU A 209 37.21 -6.83 -3.74
N GLY A 210 37.18 -5.89 -4.70
CA GLY A 210 38.29 -5.60 -5.60
C GLY A 210 38.55 -6.68 -6.67
N GLU A 211 37.58 -7.58 -6.87
CA GLU A 211 37.69 -8.70 -7.83
C GLU A 211 37.11 -8.34 -9.20
N ASP A 212 36.42 -7.20 -9.31
CA ASP A 212 35.76 -6.79 -10.53
C ASP A 212 35.68 -5.26 -10.63
N ASP A 213 35.61 -4.77 -11.87
CA ASP A 213 35.16 -3.41 -12.11
C ASP A 213 33.63 -3.44 -12.10
N PRO A 214 32.94 -2.64 -11.25
CA PRO A 214 31.47 -2.56 -11.23
C PRO A 214 30.83 -2.27 -12.60
N GLY A 215 31.63 -1.90 -13.60
CA GLY A 215 31.23 -1.82 -15.00
C GLY A 215 30.55 -0.49 -15.32
N GLU A 216 30.67 -0.05 -16.58
CA GLU A 216 30.16 1.25 -17.07
C GLU A 216 28.64 1.47 -16.90
N ALA A 217 27.86 0.43 -16.58
CA ALA A 217 26.40 0.49 -16.57
C ALA A 217 25.79 1.05 -15.27
N MET A 218 26.58 1.22 -14.21
CA MET A 218 26.13 1.83 -12.97
C MET A 218 27.06 2.99 -12.64
N SER A 219 26.61 4.22 -12.86
CA SER A 219 27.30 5.39 -12.31
C SER A 219 27.10 5.38 -10.79
N TYR A 220 28.08 4.87 -10.05
CA TYR A 220 28.14 5.03 -8.61
C TYR A 220 28.89 6.30 -8.27
N VAL A 221 28.41 6.97 -7.23
CA VAL A 221 29.07 8.13 -6.65
C VAL A 221 29.47 7.73 -5.24
N TRP A 222 30.75 7.79 -4.94
CA TRP A 222 31.24 7.54 -3.59
C TRP A 222 30.99 8.78 -2.75
N ILE A 223 30.30 8.62 -1.62
CA ILE A 223 30.04 9.71 -0.68
C ILE A 223 30.74 9.45 0.65
N ILE A 224 31.11 10.52 1.34
CA ILE A 224 31.71 10.42 2.68
C ILE A 224 30.60 10.13 3.69
N ALA A 225 30.57 8.91 4.21
CA ALA A 225 29.52 8.45 5.11
C ALA A 225 29.83 8.65 6.62
N GLU A 226 30.95 9.26 6.97
CA GLU A 226 31.35 9.47 8.37
C GLU A 226 30.72 10.76 8.95
N PRO A 227 29.76 10.67 9.90
CA PRO A 227 28.97 11.84 10.34
C PRO A 227 29.77 12.89 11.11
N SER A 228 30.91 12.52 11.69
CA SER A 228 31.81 13.43 12.41
C SER A 228 32.63 14.33 11.48
N ARG A 229 32.68 14.02 10.18
CA ARG A 229 33.43 14.83 9.22
C ARG A 229 32.60 16.00 8.70
N LYS A 230 33.28 17.12 8.43
CA LYS A 230 32.67 18.33 7.88
C LYS A 230 32.13 18.17 6.45
N ASP A 231 32.64 17.17 5.74
CA ASP A 231 32.34 16.81 4.35
C ASP A 231 31.44 15.57 4.27
N TYR A 232 30.70 15.25 5.34
CA TYR A 232 29.69 14.19 5.32
C TYR A 232 28.66 14.44 4.22
N GLY A 233 28.44 13.43 3.38
CA GLY A 233 27.55 13.49 2.21
C GLY A 233 28.21 14.05 0.94
N ASP A 234 29.42 14.61 1.03
CA ASP A 234 30.12 15.09 -0.16
C ASP A 234 30.61 13.92 -1.02
N THR A 235 30.52 14.12 -2.33
CA THR A 235 31.04 13.20 -3.35
C THR A 235 32.57 13.18 -3.33
N ILE A 236 33.15 11.98 -3.24
CA ILE A 236 34.57 11.73 -3.42
C ILE A 236 34.88 11.75 -4.92
N ALA A 237 35.81 12.61 -5.33
CA ALA A 237 36.26 12.66 -6.72
C ALA A 237 36.89 11.32 -7.12
N SER A 238 36.55 10.80 -8.30
CA SER A 238 37.03 9.49 -8.78
C SER A 238 38.55 9.37 -8.79
N GLU A 239 39.27 10.48 -9.03
CA GLU A 239 40.74 10.53 -9.02
C GLU A 239 41.36 10.16 -7.66
N LEU A 240 40.65 10.44 -6.55
CA LEU A 240 41.12 10.13 -5.20
C LEU A 240 40.92 8.65 -4.83
N MET A 241 40.03 7.95 -5.54
CA MET A 241 39.68 6.54 -5.27
C MET A 241 40.81 5.58 -5.67
N ASP A 242 41.56 5.93 -6.71
CA ASP A 242 42.63 5.10 -7.28
C ASP A 242 44.03 5.55 -6.85
N ASP A 243 44.16 6.64 -6.08
CA ASP A 243 45.47 7.15 -5.65
C ASP A 243 46.05 6.26 -4.52
N PRO A 244 47.16 5.55 -4.74
CA PRO A 244 47.80 4.75 -3.69
C PRO A 244 48.32 5.60 -2.51
N ASN A 245 48.47 6.93 -2.69
CA ASN A 245 48.99 7.83 -1.67
C ASN A 245 47.91 8.47 -0.78
N THR A 246 46.63 8.47 -1.18
CA THR A 246 45.57 9.04 -0.34
C THR A 246 45.33 8.23 0.93
N GLY A 247 45.85 7.00 1.00
CA GLY A 247 45.76 6.16 2.20
C GLY A 247 44.31 5.82 2.57
N MET A 248 43.36 6.00 1.63
CA MET A 248 41.98 5.56 1.79
C MET A 248 41.91 4.03 1.63
N ALA A 249 42.59 3.32 2.53
CA ALA A 249 42.26 1.94 2.84
C ALA A 249 40.90 2.00 3.55
N PHE A 250 39.81 1.98 2.78
CA PHE A 250 38.45 1.99 3.32
C PHE A 250 38.29 0.80 4.26
N GLU A 251 38.39 1.02 5.58
CA GLU A 251 38.21 -0.03 6.59
C GLU A 251 36.79 -0.61 6.55
N SER A 252 35.82 0.17 6.03
CA SER A 252 34.48 -0.29 5.71
C SER A 252 33.97 0.40 4.43
N LYS A 253 33.40 -0.39 3.52
CA LYS A 253 32.67 0.09 2.33
C LYS A 253 31.22 -0.35 2.48
N GLY A 254 30.28 0.58 2.28
CA GLY A 254 28.85 0.31 2.26
C GLY A 254 28.26 0.65 0.90
N VAL A 255 27.27 -0.12 0.46
CA VAL A 255 26.51 0.15 -0.76
C VAL A 255 25.18 0.72 -0.35
N GLN A 256 24.84 1.90 -0.88
CA GLN A 256 23.49 2.45 -0.78
C GLN A 256 22.79 2.17 -2.11
N ASP A 257 21.69 1.41 -2.07
CA ASP A 257 20.88 1.18 -3.28
C ASP A 257 20.29 2.51 -3.73
N SER A 258 20.67 2.97 -4.92
CA SER A 258 20.07 4.12 -5.60
C SER A 258 18.65 3.82 -6.12
N ASP A 259 18.16 2.59 -5.94
CA ASP A 259 16.83 2.12 -6.35
C ASP A 259 15.75 2.38 -5.28
N GLN A 260 16.02 3.30 -4.33
CA GLN A 260 15.03 3.65 -3.31
C GLN A 260 13.87 4.37 -3.99
N ASP A 261 12.67 3.80 -3.87
CA ASP A 261 11.45 4.37 -4.42
C ASP A 261 11.28 5.82 -3.96
N VAL A 262 11.32 6.75 -4.90
CA VAL A 262 11.27 8.21 -4.69
C VAL A 262 10.02 8.66 -3.95
N ARG A 263 9.01 7.80 -3.88
CA ARG A 263 7.75 7.99 -3.14
C ARG A 263 7.88 7.72 -1.64
N LEU A 264 9.03 7.23 -1.17
CA LEU A 264 9.29 6.90 0.23
C LEU A 264 10.39 7.80 0.80
N LEU A 265 10.18 8.29 2.03
CA LEU A 265 11.19 9.08 2.77
C LEU A 265 12.18 8.21 3.54
N GLY A 266 12.02 6.89 3.50
CA GLY A 266 12.78 5.93 4.32
C GLY A 266 12.07 5.57 5.63
N VAL A 267 12.75 4.80 6.49
CA VAL A 267 12.22 4.36 7.79
C VAL A 267 12.87 5.16 8.92
N HIS A 268 12.12 6.09 9.49
CA HIS A 268 12.54 6.93 10.61
C HIS A 268 11.86 6.50 11.89
N THR A 269 12.59 6.45 12.99
CA THR A 269 12.06 6.06 14.31
C THR A 269 12.40 7.10 15.35
N ASP A 270 11.50 7.30 16.31
CA ASP A 270 11.76 8.14 17.47
C ASP A 270 12.68 7.45 18.48
N LYS A 271 13.01 8.15 19.57
CA LYS A 271 13.85 7.60 20.65
C LYS A 271 13.24 6.37 21.35
N ALA A 272 11.94 6.13 21.18
CA ALA A 272 11.25 4.96 21.71
C ALA A 272 11.18 3.81 20.69
N GLY A 273 11.76 3.97 19.50
CA GLY A 273 11.73 2.97 18.43
C GLY A 273 10.41 2.93 17.66
N HIS A 274 9.49 3.87 17.87
CA HIS A 274 8.26 3.94 17.11
C HIS A 274 8.49 4.67 15.79
N ARG A 275 7.83 4.20 14.73
CA ARG A 275 7.87 4.88 13.43
C ARG A 275 7.21 6.25 13.55
N LYS A 276 8.02 7.29 13.36
CA LYS A 276 7.58 8.68 13.46
C LYS A 276 8.55 9.58 12.70
N LEU A 277 8.00 10.52 11.96
CA LEU A 277 8.74 11.59 11.29
C LEU A 277 8.00 12.91 11.50
N ASP A 278 8.71 13.95 11.95
CA ASP A 278 8.14 15.29 12.12
C ASP A 278 7.93 15.97 10.77
N LEU A 279 6.97 16.91 10.68
CA LEU A 279 6.69 17.60 9.42
C LEU A 279 7.91 18.38 8.90
N ALA A 280 8.64 19.08 9.77
CA ALA A 280 9.79 19.88 9.34
C ALA A 280 10.93 18.99 8.82
N GLU A 281 11.20 17.89 9.51
CA GLU A 281 12.19 16.88 9.09
C GLU A 281 11.75 16.22 7.77
N ALA A 282 10.47 15.85 7.65
CA ALA A 282 9.95 15.24 6.44
C ALA A 282 10.08 16.16 5.23
N VAL A 283 9.69 17.43 5.35
CA VAL A 283 9.77 18.41 4.26
C VAL A 283 11.21 18.63 3.81
N ALA A 284 12.19 18.61 4.71
CA ALA A 284 13.61 18.70 4.36
C ALA A 284 14.11 17.48 3.57
N LEU A 285 13.48 16.31 3.74
CA LEU A 285 13.80 15.07 3.02
C LEU A 285 13.01 14.91 1.71
N MET A 286 11.94 15.68 1.52
CA MET A 286 11.10 15.59 0.32
C MET A 286 11.84 16.12 -0.90
N THR A 287 12.07 15.24 -1.87
CA THR A 287 12.55 15.60 -3.20
C THR A 287 11.39 15.57 -4.20
N VAL A 288 11.41 16.48 -5.17
CA VAL A 288 10.49 16.46 -6.31
C VAL A 288 11.30 16.10 -7.54
N GLU A 289 11.13 14.88 -8.01
CA GLU A 289 11.68 14.48 -9.30
C GLU A 289 10.72 14.86 -10.42
N LYS A 290 11.31 15.34 -11.51
CA LYS A 290 10.57 15.56 -12.76
C LYS A 290 10.27 14.21 -13.39
N ALA A 291 9.10 13.67 -13.08
CA ALA A 291 8.58 12.48 -13.73
C ALA A 291 7.84 12.86 -15.03
N ASP A 292 8.35 12.40 -16.16
CA ASP A 292 7.76 12.65 -17.50
C ASP A 292 6.34 12.07 -17.64
N ASP A 293 5.98 11.10 -16.81
CA ASP A 293 4.70 10.39 -16.79
C ASP A 293 3.79 10.79 -15.62
N PHE A 294 4.11 11.88 -14.91
CA PHE A 294 3.25 12.33 -13.82
C PHE A 294 1.84 12.68 -14.34
N PRO A 295 0.77 12.17 -13.73
CA PRO A 295 -0.57 12.21 -14.34
C PRO A 295 -1.23 13.60 -14.33
N LEU A 296 -0.62 14.60 -13.70
CA LEU A 296 -1.11 15.97 -13.69
C LEU A 296 -0.32 16.84 -14.67
N PRO A 297 -1.01 17.68 -15.46
CA PRO A 297 -0.44 18.36 -16.62
C PRO A 297 0.55 19.49 -16.31
N ASP A 298 0.67 19.89 -15.04
CA ASP A 298 1.52 21.00 -14.62
C ASP A 298 2.84 20.47 -14.01
N ASP A 299 3.95 21.10 -14.41
CA ASP A 299 5.27 20.87 -13.79
C ASP A 299 5.34 21.41 -12.35
N VAL A 300 4.36 22.20 -11.91
CA VAL A 300 4.31 22.79 -10.56
C VAL A 300 3.58 21.85 -9.58
N ARG A 301 4.29 21.39 -8.55
CA ARG A 301 3.75 20.55 -7.46
C ARG A 301 3.27 21.43 -6.31
N ALA A 302 1.95 21.52 -6.14
CA ALA A 302 1.34 22.29 -5.06
C ALA A 302 1.61 21.67 -3.68
N ALA A 303 1.77 20.35 -3.60
CA ALA A 303 2.01 19.66 -2.33
C ALA A 303 3.29 20.11 -1.63
N GLN A 304 4.40 20.26 -2.36
CA GLN A 304 5.67 20.66 -1.75
C GLN A 304 5.59 22.09 -1.21
N GLU A 305 5.11 23.03 -2.01
CA GLU A 305 4.98 24.45 -1.63
C GLU A 305 4.03 24.62 -0.43
N PHE A 306 2.89 23.92 -0.46
CA PHE A 306 1.93 23.93 0.64
C PHE A 306 2.55 23.41 1.95
N LEU A 307 3.21 22.25 1.91
CA LEU A 307 3.82 21.67 3.11
C LEU A 307 4.97 22.52 3.65
N GLN A 308 5.76 23.14 2.76
CA GLN A 308 6.78 24.11 3.15
C GLN A 308 6.17 25.29 3.91
N ALA A 309 5.09 25.89 3.38
CA ALA A 309 4.40 27.00 4.04
C ALA A 309 3.81 26.61 5.40
N VAL A 310 3.25 25.40 5.52
CA VAL A 310 2.74 24.89 6.81
C VAL A 310 3.88 24.63 7.80
N SER A 311 5.01 24.10 7.34
CA SER A 311 6.20 23.85 8.14
C SER A 311 6.80 25.15 8.71
N GLU A 312 6.94 26.18 7.85
CA GLU A 312 7.48 27.50 8.25
C GLU A 312 6.52 28.31 9.12
N GLY A 313 5.21 28.10 8.96
CA GLY A 313 4.16 28.79 9.72
C GLY A 313 3.76 28.04 11.00
N PRO A 314 2.62 27.31 11.01
CA PRO A 314 2.15 26.63 12.22
C PRO A 314 3.01 25.45 12.70
N GLY A 315 3.88 24.92 11.86
CA GLY A 315 4.76 23.77 12.14
C GLY A 315 4.05 22.41 12.19
N SER A 316 2.72 22.36 12.10
CA SER A 316 1.98 21.09 12.04
C SER A 316 0.64 21.23 11.31
N LEU A 317 0.25 20.18 10.59
CA LEU A 317 -1.02 20.11 9.84
C LEU A 317 -2.25 20.20 10.74
N HIS A 318 -2.18 19.67 11.97
CA HIS A 318 -3.28 19.77 12.93
C HIS A 318 -3.49 21.22 13.38
N ARG A 319 -2.39 21.90 13.78
CA ARG A 319 -2.45 23.30 14.21
C ARG A 319 -2.88 24.22 13.06
N TYR A 320 -2.37 23.95 11.84
CA TYR A 320 -2.78 24.65 10.63
C TYR A 320 -4.30 24.60 10.43
N HIS A 321 -4.93 23.43 10.53
CA HIS A 321 -6.39 23.32 10.42
C HIS A 321 -7.13 24.11 11.50
N VAL A 322 -6.69 24.05 12.76
CA VAL A 322 -7.31 24.79 13.87
C VAL A 322 -7.23 26.30 13.64
N ASP A 323 -6.06 26.79 13.21
CA ASP A 323 -5.86 28.21 12.92
C ASP A 323 -6.69 28.66 11.70
N TRP A 324 -6.69 27.88 10.62
CA TRP A 324 -7.49 28.18 9.44
C TRP A 324 -9.00 28.20 9.75
N SER A 325 -9.51 27.21 10.50
CA SER A 325 -10.93 27.16 10.86
C SER A 325 -11.36 28.39 11.66
N ARG A 326 -10.54 28.81 12.62
CA ARG A 326 -10.77 30.01 13.43
C ARG A 326 -10.70 31.31 12.62
N LEU A 327 -9.72 31.44 11.73
CA LEU A 327 -9.45 32.69 11.00
C LEU A 327 -10.34 32.88 9.77
N SER A 328 -10.75 31.80 9.10
CA SER A 328 -11.56 31.86 7.89
C SER A 328 -13.04 32.24 8.15
N GLY A 329 -13.49 32.12 9.40
CA GLY A 329 -14.90 32.34 9.77
C GLY A 329 -15.85 31.27 9.24
N ILE A 330 -15.34 30.13 8.76
CA ILE A 330 -16.14 28.98 8.37
C ILE A 330 -16.86 28.41 9.60
N ASN A 331 -18.08 27.90 9.42
CA ASN A 331 -18.73 27.15 10.48
C ASN A 331 -17.98 25.81 10.71
N GLU A 332 -17.54 25.55 11.94
CA GLU A 332 -16.82 24.32 12.32
C GLU A 332 -17.62 23.03 12.01
N ASN A 333 -18.95 23.12 12.01
CA ASN A 333 -19.84 22.01 11.69
C ASN A 333 -20.16 21.90 10.19
N SER A 334 -19.60 22.77 9.35
CA SER A 334 -19.78 22.69 7.90
C SER A 334 -19.04 21.47 7.31
N SER A 335 -19.56 20.96 6.20
CA SER A 335 -18.88 19.90 5.44
C SER A 335 -17.50 20.34 4.94
N VAL A 336 -17.34 21.61 4.57
CA VAL A 336 -16.05 22.17 4.11
C VAL A 336 -15.00 22.12 5.22
N CYS A 337 -15.35 22.58 6.43
CA CYS A 337 -14.45 22.50 7.58
C CYS A 337 -14.09 21.05 7.93
N HIS A 338 -15.06 20.14 7.85
CA HIS A 338 -14.84 18.72 8.10
C HIS A 338 -13.90 18.08 7.07
N SER A 339 -14.09 18.37 5.77
CA SER A 339 -13.22 17.88 4.70
C SER A 339 -11.79 18.40 4.85
N HIS A 340 -11.61 19.69 5.15
CA HIS A 340 -10.30 20.26 5.42
C HIS A 340 -9.59 19.53 6.57
N ARG A 341 -10.30 19.27 7.68
CA ARG A 341 -9.75 18.53 8.82
C ARG A 341 -9.26 17.14 8.43
N ILE A 342 -10.07 16.41 7.67
CA ILE A 342 -9.77 15.05 7.24
C ILE A 342 -8.55 15.03 6.33
N ILE A 343 -8.47 15.95 5.36
CA ILE A 343 -7.33 15.99 4.43
C ILE A 343 -6.03 16.29 5.19
N CYS A 344 -6.03 17.25 6.13
CA CYS A 344 -4.88 17.51 6.98
C CYS A 344 -4.45 16.28 7.80
N GLU A 345 -5.40 15.51 8.32
CA GLU A 345 -5.10 14.29 9.08
C GLU A 345 -4.55 13.18 8.19
N VAL A 346 -5.09 13.01 6.98
CA VAL A 346 -4.57 12.05 5.99
C VAL A 346 -3.14 12.40 5.62
N LEU A 347 -2.85 13.66 5.29
CA LEU A 347 -1.48 14.10 4.98
C LEU A 347 -0.53 13.89 6.16
N ARG A 348 -0.98 14.14 7.40
CA ARG A 348 -0.19 13.88 8.61
C ARG A 348 0.13 12.40 8.77
N LEU A 349 -0.82 11.50 8.53
CA LEU A 349 -0.60 10.06 8.60
C LEU A 349 0.35 9.57 7.50
N MET A 350 0.16 10.05 6.27
CA MET A 350 1.04 9.74 5.14
C MET A 350 2.50 10.12 5.42
N ILE A 351 2.73 11.27 6.09
CA ILE A 351 4.06 11.76 6.41
C ILE A 351 4.63 11.07 7.65
N SER A 352 3.92 11.14 8.78
CA SER A 352 4.50 10.72 10.06
C SER A 352 4.52 9.21 10.25
N TYR A 353 3.50 8.49 9.74
CA TYR A 353 3.37 7.05 9.96
C TYR A 353 3.80 6.26 8.72
N ASP A 354 3.27 6.59 7.54
CA ASP A 354 3.63 5.86 6.31
C ASP A 354 4.96 6.33 5.72
N GLN A 355 5.46 7.51 6.15
CA GLN A 355 6.75 8.08 5.73
C GLN A 355 6.87 8.20 4.21
N LEU A 356 5.80 8.68 3.60
CA LEU A 356 5.68 8.88 2.17
C LEU A 356 6.20 10.26 1.76
N ASN A 357 6.88 10.30 0.63
CA ASN A 357 7.24 11.54 -0.06
C ASN A 357 5.99 12.09 -0.76
N VAL A 358 5.17 12.81 0.00
CA VAL A 358 3.87 13.36 -0.41
C VAL A 358 3.99 14.22 -1.67
N SER A 359 5.09 14.94 -1.87
CA SER A 359 5.29 15.79 -3.07
C SER A 359 5.52 14.98 -4.35
N SER A 360 5.93 13.72 -4.24
CA SER A 360 6.11 12.80 -5.38
C SER A 360 4.89 11.90 -5.62
N LEU A 361 3.83 12.03 -4.81
CA LEU A 361 2.63 11.22 -4.91
C LEU A 361 1.48 11.97 -5.59
N ALA A 362 1.04 11.47 -6.75
CA ALA A 362 -0.09 12.03 -7.50
C ALA A 362 -1.39 12.11 -6.67
N ALA A 363 -1.68 11.10 -5.84
CA ALA A 363 -2.87 11.10 -4.99
C ALA A 363 -2.80 12.19 -3.92
N ALA A 364 -1.62 12.44 -3.38
CA ALA A 364 -1.42 13.43 -2.33
C ALA A 364 -1.42 14.86 -2.89
N GLU A 365 -0.84 15.03 -4.08
CA GLU A 365 -0.95 16.25 -4.88
C GLU A 365 -2.42 16.61 -5.17
N GLN A 366 -3.24 15.62 -5.55
CA GLN A 366 -4.68 15.82 -5.75
C GLN A 366 -5.40 16.25 -4.46
N LEU A 367 -5.04 15.66 -3.31
CA LEU A 367 -5.59 16.04 -2.01
C LEU A 367 -5.23 17.48 -1.63
N VAL A 368 -3.97 17.90 -1.82
CA VAL A 368 -3.53 19.27 -1.53
C VAL A 368 -4.24 20.26 -2.45
N ARG A 369 -4.36 19.97 -3.75
CA ARG A 369 -5.10 20.82 -4.69
C ARG A 369 -6.57 20.97 -4.28
N TRP A 370 -7.20 19.89 -3.79
CA TRP A 370 -8.56 19.97 -3.27
C TRP A 370 -8.63 20.81 -1.99
N LEU A 371 -7.68 20.65 -1.07
CA LEU A 371 -7.59 21.44 0.15
C LEU A 371 -7.44 22.94 -0.16
N VAL A 372 -6.55 23.34 -1.07
CA VAL A 372 -6.41 24.73 -1.52
C VAL A 372 -7.72 25.27 -2.13
N GLN A 373 -8.48 24.44 -2.85
CA GLN A 373 -9.79 24.87 -3.36
C GLN A 373 -10.82 25.13 -2.27
N LEU A 374 -10.83 24.33 -1.20
CA LEU A 374 -11.69 24.58 -0.04
C LEU A 374 -11.37 25.94 0.57
N GLU A 375 -10.08 26.28 0.66
CA GLU A 375 -9.60 27.54 1.22
C GLU A 375 -10.02 28.73 0.36
N VAL A 376 -9.73 28.69 -0.95
CA VAL A 376 -10.10 29.77 -1.89
C VAL A 376 -11.63 29.94 -1.96
N ALA A 377 -12.39 28.85 -1.94
CA ALA A 377 -13.86 28.93 -1.91
C ALA A 377 -14.37 29.58 -0.62
N THR A 378 -13.73 29.28 0.52
CA THR A 378 -14.08 29.83 1.83
C THR A 378 -13.68 31.29 1.95
N GLU A 379 -12.52 31.67 1.41
CA GLU A 379 -12.05 33.07 1.34
C GLU A 379 -13.05 33.97 0.58
N ARG A 380 -13.60 33.47 -0.54
CA ARG A 380 -14.62 34.19 -1.31
C ARG A 380 -15.91 34.39 -0.53
N ASN A 381 -16.36 33.36 0.19
CA ASN A 381 -17.57 33.43 1.02
C ASN A 381 -17.60 32.29 2.06
N SER A 382 -17.25 32.60 3.31
CA SER A 382 -17.21 31.61 4.39
C SER A 382 -18.58 31.10 4.84
N ARG A 383 -19.67 31.82 4.54
CA ARG A 383 -21.03 31.37 4.88
C ARG A 383 -21.59 30.39 3.86
N ALA A 384 -21.18 30.52 2.60
CA ALA A 384 -21.60 29.65 1.52
C ALA A 384 -20.45 29.51 0.50
N PRO A 385 -19.43 28.68 0.79
CA PRO A 385 -18.28 28.50 -0.09
C PRO A 385 -18.71 28.03 -1.49
N GLY A 386 -18.26 28.73 -2.53
CA GLY A 386 -18.61 28.47 -3.92
C GLY A 386 -17.40 28.02 -4.74
N PHE A 387 -17.51 26.88 -5.41
CA PHE A 387 -16.43 26.26 -6.21
C PHE A 387 -16.42 26.68 -7.68
N SER A 388 -17.28 27.62 -8.07
CA SER A 388 -17.37 28.08 -9.45
C SER A 388 -16.03 28.69 -9.90
N GLY A 389 -15.53 28.21 -11.05
CA GLY A 389 -14.26 28.63 -11.63
C GLY A 389 -12.99 28.07 -10.95
N LEU A 390 -13.11 27.24 -9.90
CA LEU A 390 -11.95 26.64 -9.22
C LEU A 390 -11.50 25.30 -9.82
N GLY A 391 -12.26 24.75 -10.78
CA GLY A 391 -11.92 23.47 -11.43
C GLY A 391 -10.55 23.45 -12.11
N LEU A 392 -10.01 24.63 -12.48
CA LEU A 392 -8.66 24.77 -13.05
C LEU A 392 -7.56 24.31 -12.10
N ILE A 393 -7.76 24.44 -10.78
CA ILE A 393 -6.74 24.06 -9.78
C ILE A 393 -6.59 22.53 -9.69
N LEU A 394 -7.62 21.73 -9.99
CA LEU A 394 -7.51 20.25 -9.91
C LEU A 394 -6.68 19.66 -11.05
N GLY A 395 -6.53 20.34 -12.20
CA GLY A 395 -5.76 19.84 -13.34
C GLY A 395 -6.19 18.46 -13.89
N GLY A 396 -7.38 17.98 -13.52
CA GLY A 396 -7.81 16.61 -13.81
C GLY A 396 -8.12 16.36 -15.29
N PRO A 397 -8.15 15.09 -15.72
CA PRO A 397 -8.48 14.71 -17.10
C PRO A 397 -9.95 14.96 -17.46
N VAL A 398 -10.78 15.42 -16.51
CA VAL A 398 -12.19 15.73 -16.71
C VAL A 398 -12.48 17.12 -16.17
N SER A 399 -13.11 17.96 -16.98
CA SER A 399 -13.50 19.32 -16.63
C SER A 399 -14.68 19.31 -15.65
N ALA A 400 -14.95 20.46 -15.05
CA ALA A 400 -16.13 20.65 -14.19
C ALA A 400 -17.46 20.38 -14.94
N GLU A 401 -17.47 20.44 -16.28
CA GLU A 401 -18.63 20.13 -17.11
C GLU A 401 -18.74 18.63 -17.45
N GLY A 402 -17.87 17.78 -16.89
CA GLY A 402 -17.82 16.35 -17.19
C GLY A 402 -17.18 16.02 -18.55
N ARG A 403 -16.54 16.98 -19.20
CA ARG A 403 -15.85 16.77 -20.49
C ARG A 403 -14.44 16.29 -20.25
N ALA A 404 -13.93 15.37 -21.07
CA ALA A 404 -12.51 15.03 -21.04
C ALA A 404 -11.68 16.29 -21.40
N VAL A 405 -10.70 16.62 -20.56
CA VAL A 405 -9.73 17.68 -20.82
C VAL A 405 -8.53 17.04 -21.51
N THR A 406 -8.28 17.45 -22.73
CA THR A 406 -7.11 17.01 -23.50
C THR A 406 -6.08 18.12 -23.52
N ALA A 407 -5.02 17.99 -22.72
CA ALA A 407 -3.96 19.01 -22.60
C ALA A 407 -3.36 19.45 -23.95
N LYS A 408 -3.29 18.54 -24.93
CA LYS A 408 -2.72 18.80 -26.26
C LYS A 408 -3.54 19.74 -27.16
N PHE A 409 -4.82 19.97 -26.89
CA PHE A 409 -5.69 20.72 -27.80
C PHE A 409 -6.05 22.13 -27.31
N ASN A 410 -5.70 22.49 -26.06
CA ASN A 410 -5.99 23.80 -25.48
C ASN A 410 -4.79 24.76 -25.45
N ALA A 411 -3.62 24.35 -25.96
CA ALA A 411 -2.45 25.21 -26.13
C ALA A 411 -2.52 25.93 -27.50
N GLN A 412 -3.38 26.94 -27.61
CA GLN A 412 -3.36 27.92 -28.71
C GLN A 412 -3.56 29.33 -28.18
#